data_AF-A0A2V2ACZ7-F1
#
_entry.id   AF-A0A2V2ACZ7-F1
#
_cell.length_a   1.000
_cell.length_b   1.000
_cell.length_c   1.000
_cell.angle_alpha   90.00
_cell.angle_beta   90.00
_cell.angle_gamma   90.00
#
_symmetry.space_group_name_H-M   'P 1'
#
loop_
_entity.id
_entity.type
_entity.pdbx_description
1 polymer ?
#
loop_
_entity_poly.entity_id
_entity_poly.type
_entity_poly.pdbx_seq_one_letter_code
_entity_poly.pdbx_strand_id
1 'polypeptide(L)'
;MRVFKAEPSYWQYNPDNQLGLIDRLFFNRIRQKADFHRRMFDEDFARLFRSKNRRGGNLFEIVTNDDRVVQKLLGNVKTRHAPRSVDETVRELVSEIAQTLIRLGKAYYFLHEDNDQEEIHIVPLSSVGIMRLFGRHFQCVPKRNERHWDRENEELPRELRILDETKVMRFDMPTSMKRVLAAQNRTLGVLDKFQFRAADFHRQATYEDPNPTNHFDFRVWNDIQERALYRATRITGWSCRKFDSTKRSDFFDCHRMIRFRRNQILLRDDILKQLGCEFSRIGKSYRADFSIEISGTNELPSIAHLNKLAARLIAENVGFNEVLNYYYER
;
A
#
# COMPACT_ATOMS: atom_id res chain seq x y z
N MET A 1 -15.67 -21.29 -18.74
CA MET A 1 -14.38 -20.79 -18.22
C MET A 1 -13.32 -21.11 -19.26
N ARG A 2 -12.58 -20.10 -19.74
CA ARG A 2 -11.50 -20.30 -20.73
C ARG A 2 -10.14 -20.23 -20.02
N VAL A 3 -9.23 -21.14 -20.36
CA VAL A 3 -7.86 -21.17 -19.79
C VAL A 3 -6.87 -21.07 -20.94
N PHE A 4 -5.97 -20.08 -20.90
CA PHE A 4 -5.01 -19.87 -21.97
C PHE A 4 -3.81 -19.02 -21.50
N LYS A 5 -2.68 -19.11 -22.21
CA LYS A 5 -1.55 -18.21 -22.01
C LYS A 5 -1.88 -16.89 -22.72
N ALA A 6 -1.82 -15.77 -21.99
CA ALA A 6 -2.06 -14.45 -22.56
C ALA A 6 -1.47 -13.35 -21.68
N GLU A 7 -1.38 -12.17 -22.27
CA GLU A 7 -1.13 -10.93 -21.55
C GLU A 7 -2.20 -10.66 -20.49
N PRO A 8 -1.83 -9.93 -19.42
CA PRO A 8 -2.78 -9.58 -18.38
C PRO A 8 -3.92 -8.72 -18.91
N SER A 9 -5.11 -8.94 -18.37
CA SER A 9 -6.24 -8.03 -18.54
C SER A 9 -6.09 -6.86 -17.55
N TYR A 10 -6.09 -5.64 -18.06
CA TYR A 10 -6.06 -4.42 -17.25
C TYR A 10 -7.45 -3.95 -16.82
N TRP A 11 -8.40 -4.87 -16.76
CA TRP A 11 -9.79 -4.56 -16.46
C TRP A 11 -9.94 -3.77 -15.15
N GLN A 12 -10.52 -2.57 -15.26
CA GLN A 12 -10.92 -1.77 -14.11
C GLN A 12 -12.27 -2.28 -13.60
N TYR A 13 -12.29 -2.71 -12.34
CA TYR A 13 -13.52 -3.22 -11.71
C TYR A 13 -14.60 -2.15 -11.69
N ASN A 14 -15.68 -2.36 -12.45
CA ASN A 14 -16.89 -1.56 -12.35
C ASN A 14 -17.83 -2.21 -11.31
N PRO A 15 -18.17 -1.53 -10.19
CA PRO A 15 -19.04 -2.06 -9.14
C PRO A 15 -20.44 -2.50 -9.62
N ASP A 16 -20.87 -2.03 -10.79
CA ASP A 16 -22.14 -2.38 -11.42
C ASP A 16 -22.16 -3.78 -12.05
N ASN A 17 -21.01 -4.43 -12.22
CA ASN A 17 -20.97 -5.78 -12.76
C ASN A 17 -21.40 -6.80 -11.70
N GLN A 18 -22.48 -7.54 -11.98
CA GLN A 18 -22.99 -8.61 -11.13
C GLN A 18 -21.96 -9.74 -11.00
N LEU A 19 -21.14 -9.69 -9.94
CA LEU A 19 -20.23 -10.78 -9.59
C LEU A 19 -21.03 -12.01 -9.13
N GLY A 20 -20.84 -13.13 -9.84
CA GLY A 20 -21.33 -14.43 -9.40
C GLY A 20 -20.67 -14.88 -8.09
N LEU A 21 -21.22 -15.91 -7.44
CA LEU A 21 -20.75 -16.40 -6.14
C LEU A 21 -19.26 -16.78 -6.13
N ILE A 22 -18.79 -17.42 -7.20
CA ILE A 22 -17.36 -17.80 -7.35
C ILE A 22 -16.50 -16.55 -7.49
N ASP A 23 -16.94 -15.55 -8.25
CA ASP A 23 -16.20 -14.31 -8.43
C ASP A 23 -16.09 -13.55 -7.09
N ARG A 24 -17.13 -13.58 -6.25
CA ARG A 24 -17.06 -12.98 -4.91
C ARG A 24 -15.91 -13.55 -4.07
N LEU A 25 -15.60 -14.84 -4.14
CA LEU A 25 -14.48 -15.42 -3.38
C LEU A 25 -13.11 -14.81 -3.76
N PHE A 26 -12.90 -14.49 -5.03
CA PHE A 26 -11.63 -13.93 -5.54
C PHE A 26 -11.60 -12.39 -5.50
N PHE A 27 -12.75 -11.74 -5.66
CA PHE A 27 -12.86 -10.29 -5.87
C PHE A 27 -13.46 -9.54 -4.66
N ASN A 28 -13.89 -10.21 -3.58
CA ASN A 28 -14.42 -9.55 -2.38
C ASN A 28 -13.43 -8.58 -1.72
N ARG A 29 -12.13 -8.72 -1.97
CA ARG A 29 -11.12 -7.74 -1.51
C ARG A 29 -11.22 -6.37 -2.18
N ILE A 30 -11.82 -6.27 -3.37
CA ILE A 30 -12.08 -4.98 -4.05
C ILE A 30 -13.23 -4.24 -3.38
N ARG A 31 -14.24 -4.98 -2.89
CA ARG A 31 -15.49 -4.41 -2.33
C ARG A 31 -15.30 -3.64 -1.03
N GLN A 32 -14.23 -3.89 -0.28
CA GLN A 32 -13.93 -3.09 0.90
C GLN A 32 -13.29 -1.78 0.47
N LYS A 33 -14.12 -0.77 0.17
CA LYS A 33 -13.72 0.63 0.36
C LYS A 33 -13.05 0.68 1.75
N ALA A 34 -11.83 1.18 1.82
CA ALA A 34 -11.12 1.23 3.10
C ALA A 34 -12.03 1.95 4.11
N ASP A 35 -12.38 1.22 5.16
CA ASP A 35 -13.19 1.74 6.25
C ASP A 35 -12.49 2.94 6.91
N PHE A 36 -13.20 3.74 7.71
CA PHE A 36 -12.73 5.07 8.14
C PHE A 36 -11.31 5.09 8.73
N HIS A 37 -11.04 4.30 9.78
CA HIS A 37 -9.72 4.22 10.40
C HIS A 37 -8.71 3.57 9.47
N ARG A 38 -9.11 2.53 8.72
CA ARG A 38 -8.23 1.89 7.74
C ARG A 38 -7.74 2.87 6.68
N ARG A 39 -8.64 3.70 6.15
CA ARG A 39 -8.32 4.73 5.14
C ARG A 39 -7.37 5.78 5.71
N MET A 40 -7.63 6.28 6.92
CA MET A 40 -6.73 7.27 7.53
C MET A 40 -5.35 6.69 7.79
N PHE A 41 -5.26 5.43 8.24
CA PHE A 41 -3.97 4.74 8.41
C PHE A 41 -3.22 4.64 7.07
N ASP A 42 -3.90 4.17 6.02
CA ASP A 42 -3.29 4.00 4.70
C ASP A 42 -2.81 5.36 4.13
N GLU A 43 -3.59 6.43 4.31
CA GLU A 43 -3.20 7.80 3.94
C GLU A 43 -1.97 8.28 4.71
N ASP A 44 -1.95 8.12 6.04
CA ASP A 44 -0.85 8.58 6.89
C ASP A 44 0.43 7.79 6.64
N PHE A 45 0.31 6.49 6.43
CA PHE A 45 1.45 5.63 6.14
C PHE A 45 2.05 5.97 4.77
N ALA A 46 1.21 6.30 3.78
CA ALA A 46 1.65 6.70 2.45
C ALA A 46 2.39 8.06 2.43
N ARG A 47 2.27 8.90 3.46
CA ARG A 47 2.85 10.27 3.46
C ARG A 47 4.37 10.30 3.28
N LEU A 48 5.12 9.39 3.90
CA LEU A 48 6.58 9.32 3.74
C LEU A 48 6.98 9.22 2.25
N PHE A 49 6.19 8.46 1.49
CA PHE A 49 6.48 8.17 0.09
C PHE A 49 5.97 9.24 -0.87
N ARG A 50 5.31 10.29 -0.37
CA ARG A 50 4.80 11.42 -1.16
C ARG A 50 5.62 12.69 -0.96
N SER A 51 6.69 12.64 -0.17
CA SER A 51 7.45 13.83 0.20
C SER A 51 8.10 14.47 -1.03
N LYS A 52 7.93 15.80 -1.11
CA LYS A 52 8.45 16.68 -2.16
C LYS A 52 9.77 17.28 -1.70
N ASN A 53 10.77 16.46 -1.34
CA ASN A 53 12.11 17.02 -1.17
C ASN A 53 12.62 17.44 -2.57
N ARG A 54 12.41 18.72 -2.86
CA ARG A 54 12.88 19.45 -4.06
C ARG A 54 14.36 19.83 -3.97
N ARG A 55 15.10 19.31 -3.00
CA ARG A 55 16.56 19.50 -2.96
C ARG A 55 17.13 18.59 -4.03
N GLY A 56 17.73 19.17 -5.07
CA GLY A 56 18.15 18.51 -6.31
C GLY A 56 19.30 17.52 -6.19
N GLY A 57 19.36 16.75 -5.10
CA GLY A 57 20.28 15.62 -4.93
C GLY A 57 19.60 14.30 -5.29
N ASN A 58 20.40 13.30 -5.65
CA ASN A 58 19.91 11.94 -5.90
C ASN A 58 19.49 11.30 -4.56
N LEU A 59 18.22 10.92 -4.46
CA LEU A 59 17.65 10.25 -3.29
C LEU A 59 17.99 8.76 -3.25
N PHE A 60 18.23 8.18 -4.43
CA PHE A 60 18.56 6.77 -4.59
C PHE A 60 19.94 6.58 -5.20
N GLU A 61 20.64 5.59 -4.69
CA GLU A 61 21.87 5.07 -5.27
C GLU A 61 21.52 3.83 -6.08
N ILE A 62 21.92 3.84 -7.36
CA ILE A 62 21.73 2.73 -8.30
C ILE A 62 23.10 2.23 -8.70
N VAL A 63 23.44 1.02 -8.25
CA VAL A 63 24.69 0.35 -8.62
C VAL A 63 24.36 -0.72 -9.66
N THR A 64 24.95 -0.62 -10.84
CA THR A 64 24.72 -1.57 -11.94
C THR A 64 26.01 -1.88 -12.68
N ASN A 65 26.02 -3.03 -13.37
CA ASN A 65 27.07 -3.40 -14.32
C ASN A 65 26.71 -3.06 -15.78
N ASP A 66 25.52 -2.51 -16.05
CA ASP A 66 25.09 -2.12 -17.38
C ASP A 66 24.07 -0.97 -17.38
N ASP A 67 24.55 0.25 -17.57
CA ASP A 67 23.71 1.45 -17.61
C ASP A 67 22.69 1.43 -18.76
N ARG A 68 22.99 0.76 -19.88
CA ARG A 68 22.08 0.74 -21.04
C ARG A 68 20.83 -0.07 -20.72
N VAL A 69 20.98 -1.22 -20.07
CA VAL A 69 19.86 -2.06 -19.62
C VAL A 69 19.05 -1.33 -18.55
N VAL A 70 19.70 -0.61 -17.63
CA VAL A 70 18.99 0.21 -16.63
C VAL A 70 18.15 1.31 -17.28
N GLN A 71 18.72 2.05 -18.22
CA GLN A 71 17.97 3.08 -18.97
C GLN A 71 16.80 2.47 -19.73
N LYS A 72 16.97 1.29 -20.33
CA LYS A 72 15.89 0.57 -21.00
C LYS A 72 14.75 0.17 -20.06
N LEU A 73 15.08 -0.31 -18.85
CA LEU A 73 14.09 -0.77 -17.86
C LEU A 73 13.41 0.38 -17.10
N LEU A 74 14.13 1.45 -16.77
CA LEU A 74 13.63 2.56 -15.96
C LEU A 74 13.16 3.77 -16.78
N GLY A 75 13.60 3.92 -18.02
CA GLY A 75 13.26 5.06 -18.87
C GLY A 75 11.78 5.13 -19.26
N ASN A 76 11.15 3.97 -19.43
CA ASN A 76 9.80 3.85 -20.01
C ASN A 76 8.76 3.23 -19.05
N VAL A 77 9.04 3.31 -17.74
CA VAL A 77 8.06 2.97 -16.70
C VAL A 77 6.90 3.95 -16.77
N LYS A 78 5.68 3.45 -17.04
CA LYS A 78 4.49 4.28 -17.03
C LYS A 78 4.11 4.60 -15.58
N THR A 79 4.55 5.75 -15.09
CA THR A 79 4.09 6.31 -13.82
C THR A 79 2.99 7.35 -14.05
N ARG A 80 2.37 7.84 -12.97
CA ARG A 80 1.26 8.82 -13.04
C ARG A 80 1.66 10.19 -13.59
N HIS A 81 2.96 10.51 -13.66
CA HIS A 81 3.48 11.78 -14.15
C HIS A 81 4.47 11.52 -15.30
N ALA A 82 4.70 12.52 -16.16
CA ALA A 82 5.69 12.38 -17.22
C ALA A 82 7.08 12.13 -16.61
N PRO A 83 7.85 11.13 -17.08
CA PRO A 83 9.16 10.81 -16.52
C PRO A 83 10.12 11.98 -16.76
N ARG A 84 10.76 12.48 -15.69
CA ARG A 84 11.78 13.55 -15.77
C ARG A 84 13.18 13.08 -15.39
N SER A 85 13.30 12.05 -14.53
CA SER A 85 14.58 11.43 -14.14
C SER A 85 14.40 10.01 -13.59
N VAL A 86 15.46 9.21 -13.61
CA VAL A 86 15.48 7.85 -13.04
C VAL A 86 15.14 7.87 -11.54
N ASP A 87 15.67 8.85 -10.80
CA ASP A 87 15.40 9.03 -9.37
C ASP A 87 13.89 9.28 -9.10
N GLU A 88 13.26 10.12 -9.93
CA GLU A 88 11.82 10.38 -9.85
C GLU A 88 11.00 9.14 -10.17
N THR A 89 11.39 8.37 -11.19
CA THR A 89 10.75 7.08 -11.53
C THR A 89 10.82 6.10 -10.36
N VAL A 90 12.00 5.93 -9.75
CA VAL A 90 12.16 5.04 -8.58
C VAL A 90 11.31 5.52 -7.41
N ARG A 91 11.29 6.83 -7.14
CA ARG A 91 10.45 7.43 -6.09
C ARG A 91 8.97 7.11 -6.30
N GLU A 92 8.47 7.31 -7.51
CA GLU A 92 7.08 7.06 -7.85
C GLU A 92 6.73 5.58 -7.77
N LEU A 93 7.57 4.70 -8.29
CA LEU A 93 7.42 3.25 -8.16
C LEU A 93 7.35 2.82 -6.68
N VAL A 94 8.28 3.28 -5.85
CA VAL A 94 8.28 2.97 -4.42
C VAL A 94 6.99 3.46 -3.76
N SER A 95 6.52 4.65 -4.11
CA SER A 95 5.27 5.21 -3.58
C SER A 95 4.04 4.42 -3.99
N GLU A 96 3.94 4.01 -5.25
CA GLU A 96 2.82 3.20 -5.75
C GLU A 96 2.84 1.78 -5.20
N ILE A 97 4.01 1.15 -5.14
CA ILE A 97 4.20 -0.17 -4.53
C ILE A 97 3.83 -0.10 -3.06
N ALA A 98 4.32 0.88 -2.29
CA ALA A 98 3.99 1.03 -0.89
C ALA A 98 2.49 1.16 -0.67
N GLN A 99 1.81 2.04 -1.42
CA GLN A 99 0.35 2.21 -1.33
C GLN A 99 -0.40 0.90 -1.63
N THR A 100 0.03 0.16 -2.65
CA THR A 100 -0.60 -1.10 -3.05
C THR A 100 -0.34 -2.20 -2.02
N LEU A 101 0.90 -2.31 -1.51
CA LEU A 101 1.29 -3.24 -0.46
C LEU A 101 0.51 -2.99 0.83
N ILE A 102 0.39 -1.74 1.26
CA ILE A 102 -0.36 -1.40 2.47
C ILE A 102 -1.82 -1.83 2.32
N ARG A 103 -2.45 -1.54 1.18
CA ARG A 103 -3.87 -1.84 0.92
C ARG A 103 -4.15 -3.33 0.73
N LEU A 104 -3.37 -4.01 -0.13
CA LEU A 104 -3.66 -5.36 -0.63
C LEU A 104 -2.69 -6.44 -0.12
N GLY A 105 -1.56 -6.03 0.44
CA GLY A 105 -0.48 -6.91 0.93
C GLY A 105 0.46 -7.43 -0.15
N LYS A 106 0.19 -7.13 -1.43
CA LYS A 106 0.94 -7.53 -2.61
C LYS A 106 0.80 -6.46 -3.69
N ALA A 107 1.81 -6.29 -4.52
CA ALA A 107 1.75 -5.49 -5.74
C ALA A 107 2.33 -6.29 -6.91
N TYR A 108 1.73 -6.15 -8.10
CA TYR A 108 2.21 -6.81 -9.31
C TYR A 108 2.38 -5.77 -10.40
N TYR A 109 3.40 -5.96 -11.23
CA TYR A 109 3.63 -5.17 -12.43
C TYR A 109 3.91 -6.13 -13.57
N PHE A 110 3.61 -5.70 -14.80
CA PHE A 110 3.85 -6.50 -15.99
C PHE A 110 4.70 -5.70 -16.99
N LEU A 111 5.66 -6.41 -17.58
CA LEU A 111 6.57 -5.93 -18.60
C LEU A 111 5.95 -6.12 -19.98
N HIS A 112 5.72 -5.03 -20.68
CA HIS A 112 5.37 -5.03 -22.10
C HIS A 112 6.61 -4.66 -22.91
N GLU A 113 6.85 -5.41 -23.98
CA GLU A 113 7.92 -5.12 -24.93
C GLU A 113 7.24 -4.66 -26.22
N ASP A 114 7.51 -3.42 -26.62
CA ASP A 114 7.12 -2.92 -27.92
C ASP A 114 8.20 -3.31 -28.94
N ASN A 115 7.86 -4.26 -29.82
CA ASN A 115 8.79 -4.76 -30.82
C ASN A 115 9.14 -3.69 -31.87
N ASP A 116 8.28 -2.67 -32.05
CA ASP A 116 8.46 -1.68 -33.11
C ASP A 116 9.41 -0.55 -32.68
N GLN A 117 9.49 -0.24 -31.38
CA GLN A 117 10.31 0.84 -30.84
C GLN A 117 11.47 0.37 -29.94
N GLU A 118 11.63 -0.95 -29.74
CA GLU A 118 12.50 -1.56 -28.73
C GLU A 118 12.25 -1.00 -27.30
N GLU A 119 11.07 -0.45 -27.05
CA GLU A 119 10.72 0.16 -25.77
C GLU A 119 10.12 -0.86 -24.81
N ILE A 120 10.46 -0.70 -23.52
CA ILE A 120 9.94 -1.55 -22.45
C ILE A 120 8.98 -0.73 -21.59
N HIS A 121 7.72 -1.14 -21.48
CA HIS A 121 6.77 -0.50 -20.59
C HIS A 121 6.47 -1.36 -19.38
N ILE A 122 6.73 -0.83 -18.20
CA ILE A 122 6.31 -1.45 -16.94
C ILE A 122 4.98 -0.83 -16.53
N VAL A 123 3.95 -1.67 -16.44
CA VAL A 123 2.57 -1.23 -16.14
C VAL A 123 2.08 -1.90 -14.85
N PRO A 124 1.47 -1.13 -13.92
CA PRO A 124 0.88 -1.71 -12.71
C PRO A 124 -0.26 -2.65 -13.05
N LEU A 125 -0.27 -3.81 -12.40
CA LEU A 125 -1.27 -4.83 -12.56
C LEU A 125 -2.11 -4.95 -11.28
N SER A 126 -3.44 -5.03 -11.44
CA SER A 126 -4.34 -5.23 -10.30
C SER A 126 -3.95 -6.51 -9.56
N SER A 127 -3.65 -6.39 -8.26
CA SER A 127 -3.27 -7.55 -7.45
C SER A 127 -4.46 -8.46 -7.12
N VAL A 128 -5.66 -8.08 -7.55
CA VAL A 128 -6.88 -8.85 -7.31
C VAL A 128 -7.11 -9.83 -8.45
N GLY A 129 -7.51 -11.05 -8.10
CA GLY A 129 -7.68 -12.13 -9.07
C GLY A 129 -6.36 -12.80 -9.47
N ILE A 130 -5.21 -12.29 -9.00
CA ILE A 130 -3.91 -12.91 -9.25
C ILE A 130 -3.58 -13.92 -8.16
N MET A 131 -3.28 -15.14 -8.58
CA MET A 131 -2.84 -16.23 -7.72
C MET A 131 -1.57 -16.87 -8.28
N ARG A 132 -0.72 -17.38 -7.38
CA ARG A 132 0.46 -18.17 -7.75
C ARG A 132 0.21 -19.62 -7.39
N LEU A 133 0.29 -20.51 -8.36
CA LEU A 133 0.15 -21.96 -8.20
C LEU A 133 1.30 -22.63 -8.95
N PHE A 134 2.00 -23.56 -8.31
CA PHE A 134 3.13 -24.29 -8.91
C PHE A 134 4.17 -23.39 -9.60
N GLY A 135 4.55 -22.28 -8.94
CA GLY A 135 5.50 -21.30 -9.50
C GLY A 135 4.89 -20.30 -10.47
N ARG A 136 3.84 -20.66 -11.21
CA ARG A 136 3.22 -19.84 -12.26
C ARG A 136 2.21 -18.83 -11.72
N HIS A 137 2.12 -17.68 -12.40
CA HIS A 137 1.15 -16.63 -12.10
C HIS A 137 -0.11 -16.80 -12.96
N PHE A 138 -1.26 -16.81 -12.31
CA PHE A 138 -2.56 -16.91 -12.95
C PHE A 138 -3.38 -15.67 -12.63
N GLN A 139 -3.99 -15.08 -13.64
CA GLN A 139 -4.99 -14.03 -13.48
C GLN A 139 -6.37 -14.60 -13.76
N CYS A 140 -7.21 -14.63 -12.73
CA CYS A 140 -8.64 -14.84 -12.88
C CYS A 140 -9.28 -13.52 -13.30
N VAL A 141 -10.04 -13.54 -14.39
CA VAL A 141 -10.83 -12.39 -14.85
C VAL A 141 -12.31 -12.80 -14.82
N PRO A 142 -13.17 -12.05 -14.11
CA PRO A 142 -14.56 -12.45 -13.91
C PRO A 142 -15.35 -12.35 -15.21
N LYS A 143 -16.53 -12.96 -15.22
CA LYS A 143 -17.51 -12.75 -16.30
C LYS A 143 -17.86 -11.25 -16.35
N ARG A 144 -17.87 -10.65 -17.54
CA ARG A 144 -18.10 -9.22 -17.70
C ARG A 144 -18.85 -8.93 -19.00
N ASN A 145 -19.66 -7.87 -18.98
CA ASN A 145 -20.22 -7.29 -20.20
C ASN A 145 -19.34 -6.13 -20.61
N GLU A 146 -18.72 -6.22 -21.78
CA GLU A 146 -18.04 -5.08 -22.39
C GLU A 146 -19.07 -4.27 -23.16
N ARG A 147 -19.16 -2.99 -22.80
CA ARG A 147 -20.03 -2.05 -23.49
C ARG A 147 -19.27 -1.49 -24.68
N HIS A 148 -19.86 -1.62 -25.86
CA HIS A 148 -19.36 -1.00 -27.08
C HIS A 148 -20.27 0.19 -27.41
N TRP A 149 -19.69 1.27 -27.92
CA TRP A 149 -20.46 2.45 -28.33
C TRP A 149 -21.17 2.23 -29.67
N ASP A 150 -20.60 1.33 -30.46
CA ASP A 150 -20.78 1.15 -31.89
C ASP A 150 -21.26 -0.28 -32.23
N ARG A 151 -21.40 -1.16 -31.22
CA ARG A 151 -21.93 -2.53 -31.34
C ARG A 151 -22.72 -2.92 -30.09
N GLU A 152 -23.49 -3.99 -30.20
CA GLU A 152 -24.14 -4.58 -29.03
C GLU A 152 -23.12 -5.00 -27.99
N ASN A 153 -23.52 -4.91 -26.72
CA ASN A 153 -22.66 -5.26 -25.60
C ASN A 153 -22.30 -6.75 -25.67
N GLU A 154 -21.01 -7.07 -25.59
CA GLU A 154 -20.54 -8.45 -25.63
C GLU A 154 -20.41 -9.00 -24.20
N GLU A 155 -21.02 -10.16 -23.95
CA GLU A 155 -20.84 -10.88 -22.69
C GLU A 155 -19.62 -11.81 -22.78
N LEU A 156 -18.53 -11.41 -22.14
CA LEU A 156 -17.30 -12.18 -22.10
C LEU A 156 -17.32 -13.21 -20.96
N PRO A 157 -16.97 -14.47 -21.24
CA PRO A 157 -16.93 -15.52 -20.24
C PRO A 157 -15.80 -15.29 -19.22
N ARG A 158 -15.88 -15.97 -18.07
CA ARG A 158 -14.76 -16.01 -17.11
C ARG A 158 -13.50 -16.58 -17.76
N GLU A 159 -12.38 -15.89 -17.57
CA GLU A 159 -11.07 -16.27 -18.10
C GLU A 159 -10.08 -16.57 -16.96
N LEU A 160 -9.21 -17.54 -17.19
CA LEU A 160 -8.03 -17.80 -16.38
C LEU A 160 -6.81 -17.69 -17.29
N ARG A 161 -6.10 -16.58 -17.15
CA ARG A 161 -4.93 -16.26 -17.97
C ARG A 161 -3.67 -16.73 -17.25
N ILE A 162 -2.83 -17.50 -17.95
CA ILE A 162 -1.50 -17.88 -17.47
C ILE A 162 -0.53 -16.78 -17.92
N LEU A 163 0.01 -16.05 -16.94
CA LEU A 163 0.92 -14.94 -17.19
C LEU A 163 2.36 -15.45 -17.37
N ASP A 164 3.13 -14.75 -18.19
CA ASP A 164 4.55 -15.07 -18.37
C ASP A 164 5.35 -14.67 -17.11
N GLU A 165 5.98 -15.64 -16.45
CA GLU A 165 6.77 -15.39 -15.24
C GLU A 165 7.99 -14.52 -15.52
N THR A 166 8.53 -14.55 -16.74
CA THR A 166 9.66 -13.69 -17.12
C THR A 166 9.29 -12.21 -17.16
N LYS A 167 8.01 -11.90 -17.38
CA LYS A 167 7.48 -10.53 -17.54
C LYS A 167 6.70 -10.01 -16.33
N VAL A 168 6.37 -10.84 -15.35
CA VAL A 168 5.63 -10.44 -14.15
C VAL A 168 6.60 -10.08 -13.03
N MET A 169 6.56 -8.84 -12.54
CA MET A 169 7.20 -8.45 -11.28
C MET A 169 6.24 -8.63 -10.12
N ARG A 170 6.76 -9.09 -8.98
CA ARG A 170 5.98 -9.29 -7.77
C ARG A 170 6.65 -8.63 -6.58
N PHE A 171 5.85 -7.87 -5.84
CA PHE A 171 6.25 -7.28 -4.56
C PHE A 171 5.36 -7.82 -3.45
N ASP A 172 5.96 -8.26 -2.35
CA ASP A 172 5.26 -8.78 -1.18
C ASP A 172 5.50 -7.90 0.05
N MET A 173 4.47 -7.77 0.89
CA MET A 173 4.62 -7.14 2.21
C MET A 173 5.58 -7.98 3.09
N PRO A 174 6.59 -7.38 3.75
CA PRO A 174 7.43 -8.07 4.73
C PRO A 174 6.62 -8.90 5.73
N THR A 175 7.05 -10.13 6.01
CA THR A 175 6.30 -11.04 6.89
C THR A 175 6.03 -10.46 8.28
N SER A 176 7.00 -9.74 8.84
CA SER A 176 6.86 -9.05 10.13
C SER A 176 5.75 -8.00 10.08
N MET A 177 5.76 -7.14 9.06
CA MET A 177 4.77 -6.08 8.88
C MET A 177 3.39 -6.63 8.53
N LYS A 178 3.32 -7.67 7.69
CA LYS A 178 2.09 -8.36 7.32
C LYS A 178 1.33 -8.88 8.54
N ARG A 179 2.02 -9.50 9.51
CA ARG A 179 1.40 -10.00 10.75
C ARG A 179 0.85 -8.85 11.61
N VAL A 180 1.64 -7.80 11.77
CA VAL A 180 1.26 -6.61 12.56
C VAL A 180 0.04 -5.91 11.95
N LEU A 181 0.07 -5.66 10.64
CA LEU A 181 -1.04 -5.02 9.92
C LEU A 181 -2.29 -5.90 9.93
N ALA A 182 -2.16 -7.21 9.77
CA ALA A 182 -3.30 -8.12 9.85
C ALA A 182 -3.99 -8.06 11.22
N ALA A 183 -3.21 -8.04 12.31
CA ALA A 183 -3.76 -7.91 13.66
C ALA A 183 -4.43 -6.55 13.87
N GLN A 184 -3.76 -5.46 13.50
CA GLN A 184 -4.32 -4.11 13.59
C GLN A 184 -5.63 -3.99 12.79
N ASN A 185 -5.62 -4.40 11.52
CA ASN A 185 -6.73 -4.20 10.60
C ASN A 185 -7.98 -5.02 11.00
N ARG A 186 -7.81 -6.16 11.69
CA ARG A 186 -8.94 -6.87 12.30
C ARG A 186 -9.64 -6.00 13.33
N THR A 187 -8.88 -5.36 14.22
CA THR A 187 -9.47 -4.46 15.21
C THR A 187 -10.04 -3.20 14.56
N LEU A 188 -9.33 -2.58 13.60
CA LEU A 188 -9.85 -1.41 12.89
C LEU A 188 -11.18 -1.70 12.19
N GLY A 189 -11.31 -2.84 11.50
CA GLY A 189 -12.58 -3.21 10.86
C GLY A 189 -13.73 -3.40 11.84
N VAL A 190 -13.45 -3.83 13.08
CA VAL A 190 -14.47 -3.87 14.14
C VAL A 190 -14.83 -2.47 14.59
N LEU A 191 -13.85 -1.61 14.87
CA LEU A 191 -14.09 -0.22 15.29
C LEU A 191 -14.89 0.55 14.23
N ASP A 192 -14.48 0.44 12.97
CA ASP A 192 -15.10 1.12 11.85
C ASP A 192 -16.56 0.68 11.62
N LYS A 193 -16.86 -0.62 11.82
CA LYS A 193 -18.23 -1.14 11.73
C LYS A 193 -19.19 -0.42 12.69
N PHE A 194 -18.71 -0.01 13.86
CA PHE A 194 -19.52 0.59 14.92
C PHE A 194 -19.34 2.10 15.07
N GLN A 195 -18.43 2.73 14.32
CA GLN A 195 -18.09 4.14 14.51
C GLN A 195 -19.28 5.09 14.31
N PHE A 196 -20.12 4.86 13.30
CA PHE A 196 -21.29 5.69 12.99
C PHE A 196 -22.60 5.08 13.50
N ARG A 197 -22.52 4.00 14.28
CA ARG A 197 -23.67 3.30 14.87
C ARG A 197 -23.95 3.72 16.31
N ALA A 198 -23.38 4.84 16.76
CA ALA A 198 -23.75 5.44 18.04
C ALA A 198 -25.27 5.67 18.10
N ALA A 199 -25.88 6.02 16.96
CA ALA A 199 -27.32 6.22 16.84
C ALA A 199 -28.14 4.92 17.04
N ASP A 200 -27.58 3.75 16.73
CA ASP A 200 -28.24 2.44 16.90
C ASP A 200 -28.47 2.11 18.40
N PHE A 201 -27.75 2.77 19.32
CA PHE A 201 -27.93 2.59 20.76
C PHE A 201 -29.05 3.46 21.35
N HIS A 202 -29.66 4.36 20.57
CA HIS A 202 -30.88 5.03 21.01
C HIS A 202 -32.08 4.10 20.82
N ARG A 203 -32.91 3.98 21.85
CA ARG A 203 -34.23 3.37 21.70
C ARG A 203 -35.05 4.21 20.73
N GLN A 204 -35.71 3.56 19.78
CA GLN A 204 -36.61 4.24 18.86
C GLN A 204 -37.86 4.69 19.62
N ALA A 205 -38.21 5.96 19.48
CA ALA A 205 -39.48 6.47 20.01
C ALA A 205 -40.64 5.73 19.34
N THR A 206 -41.58 5.26 20.15
CA THR A 206 -42.82 4.63 19.68
C THR A 206 -44.01 5.53 20.04
N TYR A 207 -45.19 5.24 19.48
CA TYR A 207 -46.42 5.94 19.87
C TYR A 207 -46.74 5.75 21.37
N GLU A 208 -46.36 4.61 21.94
CA GLU A 208 -46.58 4.25 23.35
C GLU A 208 -45.50 4.82 24.28
N ASP A 209 -44.27 4.97 23.80
CA ASP A 209 -43.15 5.58 24.52
C ASP A 209 -42.43 6.60 23.62
N PRO A 210 -42.94 7.84 23.53
CA PRO A 210 -42.39 8.86 22.64
C PRO A 210 -41.03 9.38 23.12
N ASN A 211 -40.66 9.17 24.40
CA ASN A 211 -39.42 9.63 25.00
C ASN A 211 -38.71 8.49 25.75
N PRO A 212 -38.19 7.47 25.02
CA PRO A 212 -37.62 6.31 25.66
C PRO A 212 -36.33 6.68 26.37
N THR A 213 -36.24 6.30 27.66
CA THR A 213 -35.04 6.56 28.46
C THR A 213 -33.87 5.71 27.97
N ASN A 214 -32.73 6.33 27.69
CA ASN A 214 -31.50 5.64 27.31
C ASN A 214 -30.53 5.57 28.50
N HIS A 215 -30.20 4.35 28.95
CA HIS A 215 -29.24 4.10 30.02
C HIS A 215 -27.82 3.84 29.51
N PHE A 216 -27.59 3.93 28.20
CA PHE A 216 -26.29 3.68 27.60
C PHE A 216 -25.32 4.84 27.87
N ASP A 217 -24.19 4.53 28.50
CA ASP A 217 -23.14 5.51 28.75
C ASP A 217 -22.19 5.63 27.54
N PHE A 218 -22.47 6.62 26.70
CA PHE A 218 -21.64 6.95 25.55
C PHE A 218 -20.21 7.37 25.91
N ARG A 219 -19.96 7.87 27.14
CA ARG A 219 -18.60 8.24 27.59
C ARG A 219 -17.76 6.99 27.78
N VAL A 220 -18.31 5.99 28.48
CA VAL A 220 -17.65 4.69 28.70
C VAL A 220 -17.43 3.98 27.37
N TRP A 221 -18.44 3.98 26.49
CA TRP A 221 -18.31 3.41 25.15
C TRP A 221 -17.16 4.05 24.35
N ASN A 222 -17.13 5.39 24.28
CA ASN A 222 -16.09 6.11 23.57
C ASN A 222 -14.70 5.83 24.14
N ASP A 223 -14.57 5.73 25.47
CA ASP A 223 -13.29 5.39 26.12
C ASP A 223 -12.83 3.97 25.75
N ILE A 224 -13.74 3.00 25.69
CA ILE A 224 -13.43 1.62 25.26
C ILE A 224 -12.96 1.60 23.80
N GLN A 225 -13.66 2.29 22.91
CA GLN A 225 -13.29 2.40 21.48
C GLN A 225 -11.89 3.02 21.34
N GLU A 226 -11.61 4.08 22.09
CA GLU A 226 -10.30 4.75 22.09
C GLU A 226 -9.17 3.84 22.59
N ARG A 227 -9.39 3.14 23.72
CA ARG A 227 -8.42 2.16 24.25
C ARG A 227 -8.17 1.02 23.28
N ALA A 228 -9.21 0.50 22.63
CA ALA A 228 -9.09 -0.55 21.62
C ALA A 228 -8.25 -0.07 20.43
N LEU A 229 -8.51 1.15 19.94
CA LEU A 229 -7.71 1.78 18.88
C LEU A 229 -6.24 1.90 19.29
N TYR A 230 -5.95 2.35 20.52
CA TYR A 230 -4.57 2.45 21.01
C TYR A 230 -3.84 1.13 21.07
N ARG A 231 -4.50 0.10 21.57
CA ARG A 231 -3.92 -1.24 21.68
C ARG A 231 -3.62 -1.82 20.29
N ALA A 232 -4.55 -1.65 19.34
CA ALA A 232 -4.39 -2.12 17.97
C ALA A 232 -3.21 -1.47 17.24
N THR A 233 -2.95 -0.19 17.52
CA THR A 233 -1.97 0.63 16.81
C THR A 233 -0.64 0.78 17.56
N ARG A 234 -0.49 0.14 18.73
CA ARG A 234 0.72 0.23 19.58
C ARG A 234 1.99 -0.24 18.86
N ILE A 235 1.88 -1.27 18.02
CA ILE A 235 3.03 -1.85 17.31
C ILE A 235 3.36 -1.02 16.07
N THR A 236 2.35 -0.55 15.34
CA THR A 236 2.58 0.30 14.16
C THR A 236 3.05 1.71 14.54
N GLY A 237 2.67 2.19 15.73
CA GLY A 237 2.97 3.55 16.18
C GLY A 237 2.02 4.62 15.64
N TRP A 238 0.97 4.24 14.90
CA TRP A 238 0.08 5.23 14.27
C TRP A 238 -0.68 6.07 15.31
N SER A 239 -0.53 7.40 15.30
CA SER A 239 -1.14 8.31 16.30
C SER A 239 -2.63 8.60 16.08
N CYS A 240 -3.21 8.10 14.98
CA CYS A 240 -4.62 8.29 14.61
C CYS A 240 -5.03 9.76 14.48
N ARG A 241 -4.08 10.66 14.16
CA ARG A 241 -4.27 12.12 14.01
C ARG A 241 -4.86 12.82 15.25
N LYS A 242 -4.75 12.19 16.42
CA LYS A 242 -5.20 12.76 17.69
C LYS A 242 -3.97 13.21 18.47
N PHE A 243 -3.72 14.52 18.50
CA PHE A 243 -2.57 15.14 19.19
C PHE A 243 -3.01 15.85 20.48
N ASP A 244 -4.26 16.32 20.56
CA ASP A 244 -4.77 17.10 21.70
C ASP A 244 -5.57 16.26 22.70
N SER A 245 -5.11 15.03 22.99
CA SER A 245 -5.79 14.19 23.99
C SER A 245 -5.20 14.43 25.37
N THR A 246 -6.03 14.86 26.32
CA THR A 246 -5.67 14.94 27.76
C THR A 246 -5.26 13.59 28.35
N LYS A 247 -5.47 12.48 27.61
CA LYS A 247 -5.13 11.12 28.01
C LYS A 247 -3.71 10.70 27.62
N ARG A 248 -2.92 11.59 27.00
CA ARG A 248 -1.57 11.27 26.51
C ARG A 248 -0.56 12.32 26.93
N SER A 249 0.67 11.87 27.12
CA SER A 249 1.82 12.75 27.26
C SER A 249 2.50 12.96 25.90
N ASP A 250 3.14 14.12 25.73
CA ASP A 250 3.93 14.44 24.54
C ASP A 250 5.04 13.41 24.29
N PHE A 251 5.63 12.88 25.37
CA PHE A 251 6.60 11.78 25.29
C PHE A 251 6.01 10.55 24.59
N PHE A 252 4.78 10.15 24.97
CA PHE A 252 4.12 9.00 24.38
C PHE A 252 3.85 9.20 22.89
N ASP A 253 3.40 10.39 22.48
CA ASP A 253 3.14 10.70 21.08
C ASP A 253 4.44 10.75 20.26
N CYS A 254 5.51 11.38 20.77
CA CYS A 254 6.83 11.39 20.13
C CYS A 254 7.39 9.97 19.94
N HIS A 255 7.31 9.13 20.98
CA HIS A 255 7.76 7.74 20.91
C HIS A 255 6.98 6.94 19.85
N ARG A 256 5.67 7.19 19.72
CA ARG A 256 4.83 6.58 18.67
C ARG A 256 5.19 7.07 17.27
N MET A 257 5.44 8.37 17.10
CA MET A 257 5.84 8.97 15.82
C MET A 257 7.16 8.36 15.30
N ILE A 258 8.16 8.21 16.19
CA ILE A 258 9.42 7.52 15.88
C ILE A 258 9.17 6.10 15.40
N ARG A 259 8.32 5.35 16.11
CA ARG A 259 7.98 3.97 15.75
C ARG A 259 7.25 3.89 14.41
N PHE A 260 6.33 4.81 14.15
CA PHE A 260 5.61 4.88 12.89
C PHE A 260 6.56 5.16 11.72
N ARG A 261 7.43 6.15 11.86
CA ARG A 261 8.44 6.50 10.85
C ARG A 261 9.41 5.34 10.60
N ARG A 262 9.81 4.62 11.66
CA ARG A 262 10.63 3.41 11.53
C ARG A 262 9.96 2.36 10.65
N ASN A 263 8.67 2.09 10.86
CA ASN A 263 7.93 1.12 10.05
C ASN A 263 7.82 1.56 8.59
N GLN A 264 7.63 2.86 8.33
CA GLN A 264 7.60 3.38 6.96
C GLN A 264 8.96 3.22 6.24
N ILE A 265 10.07 3.51 6.94
CA ILE A 265 11.43 3.34 6.40
C ILE A 265 11.74 1.86 6.15
N LEU A 266 11.39 0.97 7.09
CA LEU A 266 11.56 -0.46 6.90
C LEU A 266 10.84 -0.99 5.65
N LEU A 267 9.63 -0.48 5.37
CA LEU A 267 8.92 -0.84 4.15
C LEU A 267 9.61 -0.27 2.91
N ARG A 268 10.08 0.98 2.95
CA ARG A 268 10.82 1.61 1.85
C ARG A 268 12.03 0.78 1.46
N ASP A 269 12.90 0.47 2.43
CA ASP A 269 14.17 -0.21 2.18
C ASP A 269 13.94 -1.64 1.65
N ASP A 270 12.90 -2.31 2.15
CA ASP A 270 12.50 -3.62 1.64
C ASP A 270 11.94 -3.54 0.21
N ILE A 271 11.14 -2.52 -0.12
CA ILE A 271 10.67 -2.28 -1.50
C ILE A 271 11.85 -2.02 -2.45
N LEU A 272 12.81 -1.17 -2.05
CA LEU A 272 14.00 -0.88 -2.87
C LEU A 272 14.82 -2.14 -3.14
N LYS A 273 15.01 -2.97 -2.11
CA LYS A 273 15.65 -4.27 -2.25
C LYS A 273 14.89 -5.19 -3.21
N GLN A 274 13.56 -5.28 -3.07
CA GLN A 274 12.73 -6.07 -3.97
C GLN A 274 12.77 -5.54 -5.41
N LEU A 275 12.81 -4.22 -5.61
CA LEU A 275 12.97 -3.61 -6.93
C LEU A 275 14.30 -4.03 -7.56
N GLY A 276 15.42 -3.92 -6.84
CA GLY A 276 16.72 -4.37 -7.34
C GLY A 276 16.72 -5.85 -7.73
N CYS A 277 16.12 -6.72 -6.92
CA CYS A 277 15.99 -8.14 -7.23
C CYS A 277 15.12 -8.40 -8.48
N GLU A 278 13.94 -7.77 -8.58
CA GLU A 278 13.03 -7.99 -9.71
C GLU A 278 13.58 -7.41 -11.02
N PHE A 279 14.22 -6.23 -10.97
CA PHE A 279 14.90 -5.66 -12.14
C PHE A 279 16.12 -6.48 -12.55
N SER A 280 16.92 -6.99 -11.61
CA SER A 280 18.02 -7.90 -11.93
C SER A 280 17.50 -9.18 -12.59
N ARG A 281 16.38 -9.73 -12.09
CA ARG A 281 15.76 -10.94 -12.64
C ARG A 281 15.26 -10.72 -14.06
N ILE A 282 14.58 -9.60 -14.32
CA ILE A 282 14.11 -9.26 -15.67
C ILE A 282 15.30 -8.93 -16.58
N GLY A 283 16.24 -8.11 -16.12
CA GLY A 283 17.40 -7.71 -16.93
C GLY A 283 18.28 -8.86 -17.40
N LYS A 284 18.26 -10.00 -16.68
CA LYS A 284 18.91 -11.25 -17.11
C LYS A 284 18.39 -11.84 -18.41
N SER A 285 17.18 -11.48 -18.86
CA SER A 285 16.70 -11.87 -20.20
C SER A 285 17.42 -11.11 -21.32
N TYR A 286 17.93 -9.91 -21.04
CA TYR A 286 18.70 -9.11 -22.00
C TYR A 286 20.20 -9.37 -21.90
N ARG A 287 20.71 -9.56 -20.68
CA ARG A 287 22.13 -9.82 -20.42
C ARG A 287 22.30 -10.75 -19.22
N ALA A 288 22.86 -11.94 -19.46
CA ALA A 288 22.86 -13.04 -18.48
C ALA A 288 23.53 -12.71 -17.12
N ASP A 289 24.56 -11.85 -17.13
CA ASP A 289 25.30 -11.39 -15.94
C ASP A 289 24.75 -10.09 -15.34
N PHE A 290 23.63 -9.55 -15.85
CA PHE A 290 23.08 -8.28 -15.39
C PHE A 290 22.71 -8.30 -13.90
N SER A 291 23.08 -7.21 -13.22
CA SER A 291 22.68 -6.91 -11.85
C SER A 291 22.44 -5.43 -11.65
N ILE A 292 21.46 -5.15 -10.78
CA ILE A 292 21.15 -3.81 -10.31
C ILE A 292 20.80 -3.87 -8.83
N GLU A 293 21.45 -3.01 -8.06
CA GLU A 293 21.12 -2.75 -6.66
C GLU A 293 20.59 -1.33 -6.56
N ILE A 294 19.46 -1.18 -5.86
CA ILE A 294 18.82 0.11 -5.62
C ILE A 294 18.74 0.29 -4.12
N SER A 295 19.31 1.38 -3.61
CA SER A 295 19.29 1.71 -2.19
C SER A 295 19.03 3.20 -1.98
N GLY A 296 18.69 3.58 -0.74
CA GLY A 296 18.49 4.99 -0.39
C GLY A 296 19.80 5.66 0.00
N THR A 297 20.01 6.90 -0.43
CA THR A 297 21.20 7.69 -0.05
C THR A 297 21.07 8.27 1.37
N ASN A 298 22.13 8.92 1.84
CA ASN A 298 22.14 9.63 3.13
C ASN A 298 21.14 10.80 3.21
N GLU A 299 20.62 11.27 2.07
CA GLU A 299 19.56 12.29 2.00
C GLU A 299 18.21 11.73 2.49
N LEU A 300 18.03 10.41 2.47
CA LEU A 300 16.81 9.77 2.93
C LEU A 300 16.85 9.45 4.43
N PRO A 301 15.70 9.52 5.12
CA PRO A 301 15.59 9.12 6.53
C PRO A 301 16.15 7.72 6.76
N SER A 302 17.04 7.55 7.76
CA SER A 302 17.69 6.28 8.08
C SER A 302 17.21 5.70 9.41
N ILE A 303 17.21 4.36 9.50
CA ILE A 303 16.86 3.65 10.74
C ILE A 303 17.89 3.93 11.84
N ALA A 304 19.17 4.06 11.48
CA ALA A 304 20.23 4.36 12.42
C ALA A 304 20.01 5.72 13.12
N HIS A 305 19.63 6.75 12.35
CA HIS A 305 19.29 8.05 12.92
C HIS A 305 18.06 7.96 13.85
N LEU A 306 17.02 7.24 13.43
CA LEU A 306 15.84 7.00 14.28
C LEU A 306 16.16 6.25 15.58
N ASN A 307 17.06 5.28 15.55
CA ASN A 307 17.49 4.56 16.75
C ASN A 307 18.19 5.50 17.73
N LYS A 308 19.07 6.38 17.23
CA LYS A 308 19.73 7.40 18.05
C LYS A 308 18.72 8.39 18.63
N LEU A 309 17.78 8.87 17.81
CA LEU A 309 16.71 9.76 18.25
C LEU A 309 15.83 9.11 19.32
N ALA A 310 15.48 7.83 19.16
CA ALA A 310 14.72 7.06 20.15
C ALA A 310 15.47 6.93 21.48
N ALA A 311 16.76 6.58 21.43
CA ALA A 311 17.60 6.45 22.62
C ALA A 311 17.74 7.78 23.36
N ARG A 312 17.97 8.88 22.63
CA ARG A 312 18.07 10.23 23.21
C ARG A 312 16.74 10.71 23.79
N LEU A 313 15.60 10.40 23.16
CA LEU A 313 14.27 10.71 23.70
C LEU A 313 14.02 9.98 25.02
N ILE A 314 14.37 8.68 25.11
CA ILE A 314 14.24 7.89 26.35
C ILE A 314 15.14 8.43 27.46
N ALA A 315 16.33 8.91 27.10
CA ALA A 315 17.27 9.52 28.04
C ALA A 315 16.96 11.00 28.33
N GLU A 316 15.82 11.53 27.85
CA GLU A 316 15.39 12.93 28.03
C GLU A 316 16.39 13.98 27.50
N ASN A 317 17.28 13.57 26.60
CA ASN A 317 18.35 14.39 26.01
C ASN A 317 17.95 15.10 24.70
N VAL A 318 16.66 15.08 24.36
CA VAL A 318 16.07 15.63 23.13
C VAL A 318 14.74 16.28 23.48
N GLY A 319 14.53 17.52 23.00
CA GLY A 319 13.23 18.18 23.06
C GLY A 319 12.25 17.60 22.02
N PHE A 320 10.96 17.59 22.35
CA PHE A 320 9.91 17.07 21.46
C PHE A 320 9.90 17.73 20.08
N ASN A 321 10.28 19.00 19.99
CA ASN A 321 10.41 19.74 18.72
C ASN A 321 11.38 19.08 17.73
N GLU A 322 12.47 18.46 18.20
CA GLU A 322 13.43 17.78 17.31
C GLU A 322 12.78 16.54 16.67
N VAL A 323 11.95 15.81 17.44
CA VAL A 323 11.20 14.65 16.93
C VAL A 323 10.12 15.08 15.94
N LEU A 324 9.41 16.17 16.24
CA LEU A 324 8.39 16.74 15.36
C LEU A 324 9.01 17.22 14.03
N ASN A 325 10.13 17.94 14.08
CA ASN A 325 10.83 18.41 12.89
C ASN A 325 11.30 17.25 12.01
N TYR A 326 11.91 16.22 12.63
CA TYR A 326 12.30 15.02 11.90
C TYR A 326 11.11 14.30 11.25
N TYR A 327 10.00 14.18 11.97
CA TYR A 327 8.81 13.47 11.46
C TYR A 327 8.11 14.24 10.34
N TYR A 328 8.00 15.56 10.45
CA TYR A 328 7.32 16.39 9.46
C TYR A 328 8.24 16.89 8.34
N GLU A 329 9.53 16.53 8.37
CA GLU A 329 10.53 17.01 7.42
C GLU A 329 10.55 18.56 7.38
N ARG A 330 10.50 19.19 8.57
CA ARG A 330 10.52 20.65 8.77
C ARG A 330 11.90 21.18 9.09
#